data_AF-A0A9C7UQ80-F1
#
_entry.id   AF-A0A9C7UQ80-F1
#
_cell.length_a   1.000
_cell.length_b   1.000
_cell.length_c   1.000
_cell.angle_alpha   90.00
_cell.angle_beta   90.00
_cell.angle_gamma   90.00
#
_symmetry.space_group_name_H-M   'P 1'
#
loop_
_entity.id
_entity.type
_entity.pdbx_description
1 polymer ?
#
loop_
_entity_poly.entity_id
_entity_poly.type
_entity_poly.pdbx_seq_one_letter_code
_entity_poly.pdbx_strand_id
1 'polypeptide(L)'
;MKTCNETIQLEISTLEKHILSHRTRESVQQLCVFDFDGTLVKTPCPEEGKEKYRQYYLQPWPFRSWWSRPESLLPPVISHPLPPELAISSVISQFRSLDQELTNLCIVLTGRSTTVRPQVLRITQELNLGILPWRVFCKPESLHWTTDTFTYKQQVLEEFAQRFGDIHRFIIYEDRLSQVNLFQSVLAPSVRKKFSIDTSLYLVKGDDIISYESRRALNIEK
;
A
#
# COMPACT_ATOMS: atom_id res chain seq x y z
N MET A 1 9.65 6.23 23.37
CA MET A 1 9.05 5.62 22.16
C MET A 1 8.50 6.76 21.33
N LYS A 2 8.80 6.82 20.02
CA LYS A 2 8.18 7.82 19.15
C LYS A 2 6.69 7.51 19.00
N THR A 3 5.85 8.54 18.95
CA THR A 3 4.42 8.37 18.65
C THR A 3 4.22 7.85 17.21
N CYS A 4 3.04 7.30 16.91
CA CYS A 4 2.65 6.93 15.53
C CYS A 4 2.99 8.05 14.54
N ASN A 5 2.54 9.24 14.90
CA ASN A 5 2.61 10.42 14.06
C ASN A 5 4.05 10.81 13.78
N GLU A 6 4.92 10.81 14.80
CA GLU A 6 6.36 11.09 14.63
C GLU A 6 7.06 10.11 13.68
N THR A 7 6.66 8.83 13.66
CA THR A 7 7.27 7.83 12.78
C THR A 7 6.85 8.06 11.33
N ILE A 8 5.54 8.26 11.09
CA ILE A 8 5.00 8.58 9.76
C ILE A 8 5.62 9.88 9.23
N GLN A 9 5.66 10.92 10.07
CA GLN A 9 6.27 12.21 9.75
C GLN A 9 7.74 12.06 9.37
N LEU A 10 8.51 11.23 10.08
CA LEU A 10 9.92 11.00 9.76
C LEU A 10 10.12 10.27 8.43
N GLU A 11 9.32 9.24 8.15
CA GLU A 11 9.39 8.52 6.86
C GLU A 11 9.04 9.44 5.69
N ILE A 12 7.96 10.23 5.82
CA ILE A 12 7.58 11.19 4.79
C ILE A 12 8.61 12.32 4.68
N SER A 13 9.20 12.80 5.79
CA SER A 13 10.31 13.76 5.74
C SER A 13 11.52 13.22 4.97
N THR A 14 11.80 11.92 5.11
CA THR A 14 12.91 11.26 4.42
C THR A 14 12.63 11.20 2.91
N LEU A 15 11.43 10.76 2.52
CA LEU A 15 10.96 10.78 1.14
C LEU A 15 10.99 12.19 0.55
N GLU A 16 10.47 13.18 1.28
CA GLU A 16 10.43 14.59 0.88
C GLU A 16 11.84 15.11 0.57
N LYS A 17 12.84 14.85 1.42
CA LYS A 17 14.24 15.21 1.15
C LYS A 17 14.78 14.59 -0.14
N HIS A 18 14.44 13.35 -0.43
CA HIS A 18 14.87 12.66 -1.66
C HIS A 18 14.13 13.14 -2.92
N ILE A 19 12.84 13.48 -2.79
CA ILE A 19 12.05 14.10 -3.87
C ILE A 19 12.66 15.47 -4.17
N LEU A 20 12.88 16.31 -3.15
CA LEU A 20 13.38 17.67 -3.31
C LEU A 20 14.80 17.77 -3.86
N SER A 21 15.59 16.70 -3.78
CA SER A 21 16.91 16.67 -4.43
C SER A 21 16.87 16.43 -5.94
N HIS A 22 15.70 16.08 -6.51
CA HIS A 22 15.55 15.76 -7.94
C HIS A 22 14.40 16.50 -8.63
N ARG A 23 13.48 17.12 -7.88
CA ARG A 23 12.34 17.92 -8.38
C ARG A 23 11.88 18.93 -7.33
N THR A 24 11.11 19.95 -7.71
CA THR A 24 10.52 20.89 -6.74
C THR A 24 9.32 20.27 -6.00
N ARG A 25 8.98 20.79 -4.82
CA ARG A 25 7.84 20.29 -4.01
C ARG A 25 6.54 20.42 -4.80
N GLU A 26 6.42 21.50 -5.56
CA GLU A 26 5.24 21.89 -6.33
C GLU A 26 5.03 21.08 -7.61
N SER A 27 5.91 20.12 -7.89
CA SER A 27 5.77 19.24 -9.05
C SER A 27 4.78 18.09 -8.81
N VAL A 28 4.55 17.67 -7.56
CA VAL A 28 3.70 16.50 -7.27
C VAL A 28 2.24 16.91 -7.18
N GLN A 29 1.47 16.54 -8.19
CA GLN A 29 0.04 16.83 -8.33
C GLN A 29 -0.85 15.64 -7.95
N GLN A 30 -0.32 14.42 -8.09
CA GLN A 30 -1.06 13.19 -7.79
C GLN A 30 -0.24 12.25 -6.90
N LEU A 31 -0.89 11.71 -5.86
CA LEU A 31 -0.36 10.59 -5.09
C LEU A 31 -1.01 9.29 -5.55
N CYS A 32 -0.22 8.38 -6.10
CA CYS A 32 -0.67 7.07 -6.55
C CYS A 32 -0.28 6.02 -5.52
N VAL A 33 -1.26 5.38 -4.91
CA VAL A 33 -1.07 4.46 -3.78
C VAL A 33 -1.45 3.07 -4.19
N PHE A 34 -0.53 2.13 -3.97
CA PHE A 34 -0.73 0.72 -4.25
C PHE A 34 -0.61 -0.06 -2.95
N ASP A 35 -1.64 -0.83 -2.57
CA ASP A 35 -1.44 -1.87 -1.55
C ASP A 35 -0.47 -2.95 -2.06
N PHE A 36 0.07 -3.74 -1.14
CA PHE A 36 1.00 -4.81 -1.47
C PHE A 36 0.30 -6.16 -1.64
N ASP A 37 -0.17 -6.72 -0.53
CA ASP A 37 -0.83 -8.03 -0.47
C ASP A 37 -2.15 -7.98 -1.27
N GLY A 38 -2.35 -8.92 -2.18
CA GLY A 38 -3.55 -9.01 -3.03
C GLY A 38 -3.67 -7.95 -4.12
N THR A 39 -2.79 -6.93 -4.14
CA THR A 39 -2.84 -5.79 -5.08
C THR A 39 -1.66 -5.80 -6.06
N LEU A 40 -0.41 -5.79 -5.57
CA LEU A 40 0.77 -5.96 -6.42
C LEU A 40 1.16 -7.44 -6.55
N VAL A 41 0.93 -8.21 -5.48
CA VAL A 41 1.36 -9.59 -5.35
C VAL A 41 0.25 -10.42 -4.70
N LYS A 42 -0.05 -11.59 -5.27
CA LYS A 42 -0.94 -12.61 -4.72
C LYS A 42 -0.24 -13.34 -3.57
N THR A 43 0.01 -12.63 -2.46
CA THR A 43 0.61 -13.21 -1.26
C THR A 43 -0.38 -14.17 -0.59
N PRO A 44 0.08 -15.32 -0.05
CA PRO A 44 -0.81 -16.26 0.62
C PRO A 44 -1.41 -15.65 1.89
N CYS A 45 -2.71 -15.91 2.07
CA CYS A 45 -3.41 -15.64 3.32
C CYS A 45 -2.85 -16.53 4.45
N PRO A 46 -3.12 -16.19 5.73
CA PRO A 46 -2.62 -16.96 6.87
C PRO A 46 -2.94 -18.45 6.80
N GLU A 47 -4.10 -18.83 6.29
CA GLU A 47 -4.54 -20.22 6.20
C GLU A 47 -3.64 -21.01 5.23
N GLU A 48 -3.50 -20.52 4.00
CA GLU A 48 -2.68 -21.15 2.96
C GLU A 48 -1.19 -21.16 3.33
N GLY A 49 -0.68 -20.01 3.80
CA GLY A 49 0.74 -19.87 4.05
C GLY A 49 1.21 -20.62 5.29
N LYS A 50 0.40 -20.70 6.35
CA LYS A 50 0.73 -21.52 7.53
C LYS A 50 0.72 -23.01 7.19
N GLU A 51 -0.15 -23.43 6.26
CA GLU A 51 -0.16 -24.81 5.79
C GLU A 51 1.11 -25.13 4.97
N LYS A 52 1.52 -24.24 4.04
CA LYS A 52 2.80 -24.35 3.33
C LYS A 52 3.99 -24.45 4.31
N TYR A 53 4.01 -23.60 5.33
CA TYR A 53 5.03 -23.64 6.38
C TYR A 53 5.03 -25.00 7.09
N ARG A 54 3.86 -25.49 7.49
CA ARG A 54 3.71 -26.77 8.21
C ARG A 54 4.17 -27.96 7.39
N GLN A 55 3.81 -28.01 6.11
CA GLN A 55 4.20 -29.11 5.22
C GLN A 55 5.71 -29.19 5.04
N TYR A 56 6.38 -28.03 4.95
CA TYR A 56 7.82 -27.98 4.71
C TYR A 56 8.65 -28.21 5.99
N TYR A 57 8.31 -27.51 7.08
CA TYR A 57 9.07 -27.59 8.35
C TYR A 57 8.60 -28.72 9.26
N LEU A 58 7.51 -29.42 8.90
CA LEU A 58 6.86 -30.45 9.72
C LEU A 58 6.46 -29.94 11.12
N GLN A 59 6.23 -28.64 11.25
CA GLN A 59 5.88 -27.97 12.50
C GLN A 59 4.79 -26.93 12.27
N PRO A 60 3.86 -26.74 13.23
CA PRO A 60 2.87 -25.67 13.11
C PRO A 60 3.56 -24.31 13.11
N TRP A 61 2.87 -23.31 12.56
CA TRP A 61 3.33 -21.93 12.58
C TRP A 61 3.57 -21.45 14.03
N PRO A 62 4.81 -21.09 14.41
CA PRO A 62 5.16 -20.88 15.82
C PRO A 62 4.78 -19.49 16.33
N PHE A 63 4.32 -18.60 15.45
CA PHE A 63 4.07 -17.20 15.80
C PHE A 63 2.59 -16.87 15.92
N ARG A 64 2.25 -15.92 16.80
CA ARG A 64 0.87 -15.43 16.92
C ARG A 64 0.36 -14.69 15.68
N SER A 65 1.24 -13.95 15.01
CA SER A 65 0.90 -13.09 13.87
C SER A 65 1.44 -13.65 12.56
N TRP A 66 0.68 -13.47 11.48
CA TRP A 66 1.10 -13.73 10.11
C TRP A 66 1.72 -12.47 9.47
N TRP A 67 0.99 -11.36 9.54
CA TRP A 67 1.29 -10.11 8.83
C TRP A 67 2.53 -9.36 9.33
N SER A 68 3.07 -9.73 10.50
CA SER A 68 4.28 -9.12 11.07
C SER A 68 5.53 -10.00 11.03
N ARG A 69 5.45 -11.17 10.38
CA ARG A 69 6.52 -12.16 10.38
C ARG A 69 7.20 -12.25 9.01
N PRO A 70 8.52 -12.03 8.93
CA PRO A 70 9.29 -12.21 7.69
C PRO A 70 9.02 -13.54 6.99
N GLU A 71 8.86 -14.61 7.77
CA GLU A 71 8.64 -15.99 7.31
C GLU A 71 7.39 -16.12 6.42
N SER A 72 6.42 -15.22 6.55
CA SER A 72 5.22 -15.19 5.70
C SER A 72 5.48 -14.72 4.26
N LEU A 73 6.66 -14.14 3.98
CA LEU A 73 7.11 -13.70 2.65
C LEU A 73 8.44 -14.35 2.23
N LEU A 74 8.92 -15.35 2.98
CA LEU A 74 10.15 -16.11 2.69
C LEU A 74 9.82 -17.53 2.25
N PRO A 75 10.77 -18.24 1.61
CA PRO A 75 10.63 -19.67 1.37
C PRO A 75 10.38 -20.41 2.70
N PRO A 76 9.48 -21.41 2.72
CA PRO A 76 8.76 -22.01 1.59
C PRO A 76 7.43 -21.32 1.22
N VAL A 77 7.02 -20.29 1.97
CA VAL A 77 5.70 -19.65 1.81
C VAL A 77 5.63 -18.87 0.50
N ILE A 78 6.68 -18.08 0.23
CA ILE A 78 6.91 -17.41 -1.05
C ILE A 78 8.32 -17.77 -1.52
N SER A 79 8.40 -18.44 -2.66
CA SER A 79 9.67 -18.83 -3.28
C SER A 79 10.54 -17.61 -3.62
N HIS A 80 11.84 -17.86 -3.72
CA HIS A 80 12.79 -16.92 -4.30
C HIS A 80 13.57 -17.67 -5.39
N PRO A 81 13.50 -17.25 -6.66
CA PRO A 81 12.80 -16.05 -7.15
C PRO A 81 11.27 -16.13 -7.04
N LEU A 82 10.62 -14.97 -7.05
CA LEU A 82 9.17 -14.80 -6.99
C LEU A 82 8.55 -15.46 -8.22
N PRO A 83 7.62 -16.41 -8.05
CA PRO A 83 6.92 -17.01 -9.17
C PRO A 83 6.08 -15.96 -9.94
N PRO A 84 6.17 -15.89 -11.28
CA PRO A 84 5.46 -14.89 -12.08
C PRO A 84 3.94 -14.88 -11.88
N GLU A 85 3.34 -16.02 -11.59
CA GLU A 85 1.90 -16.16 -11.34
C GLU A 85 1.42 -15.43 -10.09
N LEU A 86 2.34 -15.14 -9.15
CA LEU A 86 2.04 -14.34 -7.97
C LEU A 86 2.04 -12.84 -8.28
N ALA A 87 2.59 -12.40 -9.41
CA ALA A 87 2.54 -11.01 -9.81
C ALA A 87 1.13 -10.66 -10.35
N ILE A 88 0.63 -9.49 -9.99
CA ILE A 88 -0.61 -8.93 -10.58
C ILE A 88 -0.19 -7.98 -11.70
N SER A 89 -0.17 -8.50 -12.92
CA SER A 89 0.52 -7.87 -14.04
C SER A 89 -0.16 -6.58 -14.50
N SER A 90 -1.49 -6.51 -14.40
CA SER A 90 -2.25 -5.30 -14.73
C SER A 90 -1.92 -4.14 -13.80
N VAL A 91 -1.83 -4.39 -12.49
CA VAL A 91 -1.51 -3.38 -11.49
C VAL A 91 -0.05 -2.95 -11.58
N ILE A 92 0.87 -3.89 -11.83
CA ILE A 92 2.29 -3.57 -12.08
C ILE A 92 2.46 -2.69 -13.32
N SER A 93 1.75 -3.00 -14.40
CA SER A 93 1.78 -2.19 -15.63
C SER A 93 1.27 -0.78 -15.34
N GLN A 94 0.22 -0.67 -14.53
CA GLN A 94 -0.33 0.62 -14.16
C GLN A 94 0.58 1.42 -13.20
N PHE A 95 1.26 0.75 -12.27
CA PHE A 95 2.30 1.38 -11.47
C PHE A 95 3.37 2.00 -12.36
N ARG A 96 3.91 1.23 -13.32
CA ARG A 96 4.97 1.71 -14.23
C ARG A 96 4.51 2.88 -15.09
N SER A 97 3.28 2.82 -15.61
CA SER A 97 2.68 3.90 -16.39
C SER A 97 2.59 5.18 -15.57
N LEU A 98 2.02 5.12 -14.37
CA LEU A 98 1.90 6.30 -13.50
C LEU A 98 3.25 6.83 -13.01
N ASP A 99 4.23 5.96 -12.76
CA ASP A 99 5.53 6.35 -12.22
C ASP A 99 6.44 7.06 -13.24
N GLN A 100 6.12 6.98 -14.53
CA GLN A 100 6.82 7.72 -15.58
C GLN A 100 6.43 9.20 -15.61
N GLU A 101 5.26 9.55 -15.08
CA GLU A 101 4.77 10.92 -15.05
C GLU A 101 5.42 11.70 -13.90
N LEU A 102 6.16 12.76 -14.22
CA LEU A 102 6.89 13.56 -13.22
C LEU A 102 5.99 14.20 -12.17
N THR A 103 4.71 14.44 -12.53
CA THR A 103 3.70 15.01 -11.65
C THR A 103 3.09 13.99 -10.69
N ASN A 104 3.39 12.70 -10.88
CA ASN A 104 2.94 11.63 -10.02
C ASN A 104 4.00 11.28 -8.98
N LEU A 105 3.50 10.86 -7.82
CA LEU A 105 4.28 10.18 -6.80
C LEU A 105 3.61 8.85 -6.51
N CYS A 106 4.16 7.75 -7.06
CA CYS A 106 3.70 6.43 -6.70
C CYS A 106 4.31 5.96 -5.37
N ILE A 107 3.55 5.31 -4.51
CA ILE A 107 4.03 4.69 -3.28
C ILE A 107 3.40 3.32 -3.11
N VAL A 108 4.09 2.44 -2.38
CA VAL A 108 3.50 1.23 -1.84
C VAL A 108 3.12 1.50 -0.39
N LEU A 109 1.87 1.25 -0.03
CA LEU A 109 1.35 1.47 1.32
C LEU A 109 0.64 0.21 1.82
N THR A 110 1.31 -0.53 2.70
CA THR A 110 0.87 -1.86 3.15
C THR A 110 0.59 -1.92 4.64
N GLY A 111 -0.37 -2.78 5.02
CA GLY A 111 -0.63 -3.13 6.40
C GLY A 111 0.44 -4.03 7.04
N ARG A 112 1.41 -4.54 6.26
CA ARG A 112 2.54 -5.32 6.78
C ARG A 112 3.34 -4.52 7.80
N SER A 113 3.83 -5.20 8.83
CA SER A 113 4.71 -4.58 9.83
C SER A 113 6.00 -4.08 9.20
N THR A 114 6.54 -2.97 9.70
CA THR A 114 7.89 -2.47 9.38
C THR A 114 9.00 -3.53 9.52
N THR A 115 8.84 -4.51 10.41
CA THR A 115 9.77 -5.66 10.54
C THR A 115 9.85 -6.54 9.29
N VAL A 116 8.84 -6.48 8.42
CA VAL A 116 8.71 -7.25 7.16
C VAL A 116 9.13 -6.43 5.95
N ARG A 117 9.48 -5.14 6.14
CA ARG A 117 9.88 -4.23 5.05
C ARG A 117 10.99 -4.81 4.15
N PRO A 118 12.05 -5.47 4.66
CA PRO A 118 13.07 -6.04 3.78
C PRO A 118 12.52 -7.06 2.77
N GLN A 119 11.53 -7.86 3.16
CA GLN A 119 10.90 -8.85 2.28
C GLN A 119 9.96 -8.19 1.27
N VAL A 120 9.21 -7.17 1.68
CA VAL A 120 8.41 -6.36 0.75
C VAL A 120 9.32 -5.73 -0.31
N LEU A 121 10.44 -5.12 0.10
CA LEU A 121 11.41 -4.52 -0.82
C LEU A 121 12.00 -5.55 -1.78
N ARG A 122 12.44 -6.71 -1.28
CA ARG A 122 12.93 -7.82 -2.11
C ARG A 122 11.92 -8.17 -3.20
N ILE A 123 10.66 -8.39 -2.82
CA ILE A 123 9.61 -8.76 -3.77
C ILE A 123 9.36 -7.63 -4.79
N THR A 124 9.29 -6.36 -4.36
CA THR A 124 9.12 -5.24 -5.29
C THR A 124 10.29 -5.06 -6.27
N GLN A 125 11.51 -5.45 -5.86
CA GLN A 125 12.69 -5.49 -6.73
C GLN A 125 12.57 -6.62 -7.76
N GLU A 126 12.17 -7.82 -7.33
CA GLU A 126 11.94 -8.97 -8.22
C GLU A 126 10.82 -8.71 -9.24
N LEU A 127 9.83 -7.87 -8.90
CA LEU A 127 8.81 -7.38 -9.83
C LEU A 127 9.34 -6.33 -10.83
N ASN A 128 10.59 -5.89 -10.70
CA ASN A 128 11.18 -4.80 -11.49
C ASN A 128 10.29 -3.54 -11.48
N LEU A 129 9.86 -3.10 -10.29
CA LEU A 129 9.10 -1.86 -10.15
C LEU A 129 9.99 -0.61 -10.18
N GLY A 130 11.31 -0.75 -9.96
CA GLY A 130 12.20 0.40 -9.80
C GLY A 130 11.90 1.26 -8.56
N ILE A 131 11.03 0.78 -7.67
CA ILE A 131 10.60 1.54 -6.50
C ILE A 131 11.73 1.63 -5.46
N LEU A 132 11.99 2.84 -4.99
CA LEU A 132 13.02 3.12 -4.00
C LEU A 132 12.49 2.84 -2.58
N PRO A 133 13.35 2.44 -1.62
CA PRO A 133 12.90 2.04 -0.29
C PRO A 133 12.06 3.08 0.47
N TRP A 134 12.35 4.36 0.29
CA TRP A 134 11.62 5.47 0.92
C TRP A 134 10.24 5.74 0.31
N ARG A 135 9.84 4.99 -0.73
CA ARG A 135 8.49 4.99 -1.31
C ARG A 135 7.65 3.80 -0.84
N VAL A 136 8.17 2.99 0.10
CA VAL A 136 7.49 1.80 0.65
C VAL A 136 7.17 2.00 2.14
N PHE A 137 5.89 2.21 2.42
CA PHE A 137 5.35 2.48 3.74
C PHE A 137 4.75 1.20 4.32
N CYS A 138 5.32 0.75 5.43
CA CYS A 138 4.85 -0.37 6.21
C CYS A 138 4.32 0.13 7.54
N LYS A 139 3.34 -0.57 8.09
CA LYS A 139 2.75 -0.23 9.39
C LYS A 139 3.81 -0.33 10.50
N PRO A 140 4.08 0.74 11.27
CA PRO A 140 5.01 0.69 12.39
C PRO A 140 4.68 -0.42 13.38
N GLU A 141 5.70 -1.13 13.88
CA GLU A 141 5.51 -2.23 14.82
C GLU A 141 4.78 -1.80 16.09
N SER A 142 5.05 -0.58 16.57
CA SER A 142 4.38 0.05 17.72
C SER A 142 2.87 0.18 17.57
N LEU A 143 2.33 0.07 16.36
CA LEU A 143 0.90 0.22 16.04
C LEU A 143 0.23 -1.08 15.63
N HIS A 144 1.00 -2.16 15.52
CA HIS A 144 0.51 -3.40 14.97
C HIS A 144 -0.76 -3.88 15.69
N TRP A 145 -0.84 -3.68 17.00
CA TRP A 145 -1.93 -4.13 17.87
C TRP A 145 -2.97 -3.07 18.24
N THR A 146 -2.67 -1.78 18.06
CA THR A 146 -3.47 -0.67 18.60
C THR A 146 -4.19 0.14 17.55
N THR A 147 -3.81 -0.01 16.29
CA THR A 147 -4.36 0.76 15.17
C THR A 147 -4.73 -0.23 14.09
N ASP A 148 -5.92 -0.17 13.51
CA ASP A 148 -6.24 -1.01 12.37
C ASP A 148 -5.51 -0.53 11.10
N THR A 149 -5.50 -1.34 10.06
CA THR A 149 -4.80 -1.01 8.81
C THR A 149 -5.36 0.23 8.14
N PHE A 150 -6.68 0.43 8.16
CA PHE A 150 -7.29 1.60 7.51
C PHE A 150 -6.86 2.88 8.22
N THR A 151 -6.95 2.94 9.55
CA THR A 151 -6.54 4.11 10.33
C THR A 151 -5.08 4.48 10.08
N TYR A 152 -4.17 3.49 10.02
CA TYR A 152 -2.77 3.73 9.66
C TYR A 152 -2.64 4.32 8.25
N LYS A 153 -3.28 3.72 7.24
CA LYS A 153 -3.21 4.21 5.86
C LYS A 153 -3.78 5.63 5.73
N GLN A 154 -4.89 5.91 6.42
CA GLN A 154 -5.47 7.25 6.49
C GLN A 154 -4.48 8.27 7.07
N GLN A 155 -3.80 7.95 8.17
CA GLN A 155 -2.82 8.86 8.77
C GLN A 155 -1.66 9.17 7.83
N VAL A 156 -1.14 8.17 7.10
CA VAL A 156 -0.10 8.38 6.08
C VAL A 156 -0.61 9.32 4.99
N LEU A 157 -1.81 9.07 4.47
CA LEU A 157 -2.41 9.85 3.39
C LEU A 157 -2.73 11.30 3.81
N GLU A 158 -3.24 11.52 5.01
CA GLU A 158 -3.47 12.85 5.55
C GLU A 158 -2.15 13.61 5.78
N GLU A 159 -1.07 12.93 6.20
CA GLU A 159 0.25 13.56 6.32
C GLU A 159 0.84 13.94 4.94
N PHE A 160 0.63 13.13 3.91
CA PHE A 160 0.97 13.51 2.53
C PHE A 160 0.20 14.75 2.08
N ALA A 161 -1.11 14.81 2.32
CA ALA A 161 -1.92 15.98 1.98
C ALA A 161 -1.45 17.25 2.69
N GLN A 162 -1.04 17.14 3.95
CA GLN A 162 -0.52 18.29 4.72
C GLN A 162 0.84 18.76 4.21
N ARG A 163 1.70 17.83 3.79
CA ARG A 163 3.06 18.15 3.36
C ARG A 163 3.19 18.49 1.90
N PHE A 164 2.35 18.00 1.02
CA PHE A 164 2.48 18.28 -0.41
C PHE A 164 1.27 19.09 -0.85
N GLY A 165 1.39 20.42 -0.76
CA GLY A 165 0.28 21.36 -0.93
C GLY A 165 -0.35 21.37 -2.33
N ASP A 166 0.36 20.89 -3.35
CA ASP A 166 -0.12 20.86 -4.74
C ASP A 166 -0.77 19.55 -5.14
N ILE A 167 -0.81 18.55 -4.24
CA ILE A 167 -1.58 17.35 -4.50
C ILE A 167 -3.05 17.72 -4.53
N HIS A 168 -3.70 17.45 -5.66
CA HIS A 168 -5.13 17.65 -5.84
C HIS A 168 -5.87 16.33 -6.07
N ARG A 169 -5.15 15.21 -6.21
CA ARG A 169 -5.76 13.89 -6.42
C ARG A 169 -4.99 12.76 -5.76
N PHE A 170 -5.72 11.88 -5.08
CA PHE A 170 -5.27 10.55 -4.69
C PHE A 170 -5.81 9.49 -5.66
N ILE A 171 -4.97 8.55 -6.07
CA ILE A 171 -5.32 7.41 -6.90
C ILE A 171 -4.95 6.16 -6.10
N ILE A 172 -5.92 5.36 -5.64
CA ILE A 172 -5.66 4.26 -4.70
C ILE A 172 -6.09 2.93 -5.31
N TYR A 173 -5.16 1.97 -5.33
CA TYR A 173 -5.37 0.57 -5.71
C TYR A 173 -5.34 -0.30 -4.45
N GLU A 174 -6.42 -1.05 -4.20
CA GLU A 174 -6.59 -1.90 -3.02
C GLU A 174 -7.45 -3.12 -3.39
N ASP A 175 -7.13 -4.30 -2.84
CA ASP A 175 -7.79 -5.57 -3.15
C ASP A 175 -9.02 -5.83 -2.25
N ARG A 176 -9.02 -5.27 -1.05
CA ARG A 176 -10.08 -5.50 -0.06
C ARG A 176 -11.21 -4.50 -0.24
N LEU A 177 -12.38 -5.00 -0.64
CA LEU A 177 -13.60 -4.21 -0.75
C LEU A 177 -13.95 -3.44 0.55
N SER A 178 -13.67 -4.02 1.72
CA SER A 178 -13.88 -3.34 3.00
C SER A 178 -13.00 -2.11 3.18
N GLN A 179 -11.72 -2.16 2.77
CA GLN A 179 -10.81 -1.02 2.78
C GLN A 179 -11.23 0.03 1.75
N VAL A 180 -11.57 -0.40 0.53
CA VAL A 180 -12.08 0.50 -0.53
C VAL A 180 -13.33 1.26 -0.05
N ASN A 181 -14.26 0.58 0.63
CA ASN A 181 -15.45 1.22 1.20
C ASN A 181 -15.10 2.26 2.27
N LEU A 182 -14.13 2.00 3.14
CA LEU A 182 -13.66 2.96 4.14
C LEU A 182 -12.96 4.15 3.48
N PHE A 183 -12.14 3.92 2.45
CA PHE A 183 -11.56 5.01 1.67
C PHE A 183 -12.63 5.89 1.03
N GLN A 184 -13.68 5.29 0.47
CA GLN A 184 -14.77 6.04 -0.17
C GLN A 184 -15.63 6.81 0.83
N SER A 185 -15.99 6.19 1.96
CA SER A 185 -16.96 6.75 2.90
C SER A 185 -16.34 7.64 3.97
N VAL A 186 -15.05 7.46 4.28
CA VAL A 186 -14.35 8.17 5.36
C VAL A 186 -13.20 9.03 4.83
N LEU A 187 -12.21 8.43 4.14
CA LEU A 187 -11.03 9.17 3.69
C LEU A 187 -11.38 10.25 2.67
N ALA A 188 -12.03 9.86 1.56
CA ALA A 188 -12.27 10.76 0.43
C ALA A 188 -13.07 12.01 0.84
N PRO A 189 -14.15 11.93 1.64
CA PRO A 189 -14.82 13.11 2.18
C PRO A 189 -13.94 13.95 3.11
N SER A 190 -13.13 13.30 3.96
CA SER A 190 -12.21 13.98 4.88
C SER A 190 -11.18 14.81 4.13
N VAL A 191 -10.45 14.22 3.18
CA VAL A 191 -9.36 14.89 2.46
C VAL A 191 -9.89 15.91 1.46
N ARG A 192 -11.06 15.66 0.84
CA ARG A 192 -11.72 16.66 -0.01
C ARG A 192 -12.13 17.89 0.79
N LYS A 193 -12.69 17.70 1.99
CA LYS A 193 -13.10 18.82 2.86
C LYS A 193 -11.91 19.59 3.43
N LYS A 194 -10.87 18.90 3.88
CA LYS A 194 -9.71 19.50 4.57
C LYS A 194 -8.68 20.09 3.61
N PHE A 195 -8.47 19.46 2.45
CA PHE A 195 -7.34 19.73 1.56
C PHE A 195 -7.75 19.93 0.10
N SER A 196 -9.05 19.88 -0.24
CA SER A 196 -9.53 19.98 -1.62
C SER A 196 -8.97 18.90 -2.56
N ILE A 197 -8.64 17.73 -2.01
CA ILE A 197 -8.11 16.57 -2.76
C ILE A 197 -9.26 15.66 -3.21
N ASP A 198 -9.32 15.36 -4.51
CA ASP A 198 -10.19 14.32 -5.06
C ASP A 198 -9.58 12.92 -4.86
N THR A 199 -10.41 11.87 -4.90
CA THR A 199 -9.93 10.50 -4.73
C THR A 199 -10.55 9.59 -5.80
N SER A 200 -9.68 8.94 -6.59
CA SER A 200 -10.02 7.85 -7.50
C SER A 200 -9.66 6.52 -6.84
N LEU A 201 -10.62 5.61 -6.72
CA LEU A 201 -10.44 4.33 -6.04
C LEU A 201 -10.59 3.19 -7.05
N TYR A 202 -9.70 2.20 -6.96
CA TYR A 202 -9.71 1.02 -7.81
C TYR A 202 -9.67 -0.23 -6.94
N LEU A 203 -10.68 -1.08 -7.10
CA LEU A 203 -10.73 -2.40 -6.47
C LEU A 203 -9.99 -3.40 -7.36
N VAL A 204 -8.97 -4.06 -6.82
CA VAL A 204 -8.20 -5.09 -7.52
C VAL A 204 -8.76 -6.48 -7.22
N LYS A 205 -9.00 -7.28 -8.24
CA LYS A 205 -9.44 -8.68 -8.11
C LYS A 205 -8.64 -9.57 -9.06
N GLY A 206 -7.53 -10.14 -8.57
CA GLY A 206 -6.58 -10.78 -9.46
C GLY A 206 -6.02 -9.76 -10.43
N ASP A 207 -6.09 -10.02 -11.73
CA ASP A 207 -5.63 -9.09 -12.77
C ASP A 207 -6.70 -8.06 -13.19
N ASP A 208 -7.93 -8.15 -12.67
CA ASP A 208 -8.97 -7.16 -12.94
C ASP A 208 -8.81 -5.91 -12.07
N ILE A 209 -8.87 -4.73 -12.70
CA ILE A 209 -8.89 -3.42 -12.05
C ILE A 209 -10.26 -2.80 -12.26
N ILE A 210 -11.04 -2.68 -11.19
CA ILE A 210 -12.41 -2.18 -11.24
C ILE A 210 -12.42 -0.76 -10.68
N SER A 211 -12.74 0.22 -11.53
CA SER A 211 -12.96 1.59 -11.06
C SER A 211 -14.13 1.62 -10.07
N TYR A 212 -13.87 2.16 -8.88
CA TYR A 212 -14.83 2.31 -7.79
C TYR A 212 -15.31 3.75 -7.72
N GLU A 213 -15.57 4.35 -8.88
CA GLU A 213 -16.23 5.65 -8.95
C GLU A 213 -17.63 5.55 -8.36
N SER A 214 -17.89 6.49 -7.45
CA SER A 214 -19.11 6.69 -6.68
C SER A 214 -20.34 6.01 -7.27
N ARG A 215 -20.80 4.90 -6.64
CA ARG A 215 -22.17 4.36 -6.80
C ARG A 215 -23.24 5.34 -6.24
N ARG A 216 -23.11 6.63 -6.54
CA ARG A 216 -24.09 7.68 -6.29
C ARG A 216 -25.03 7.91 -7.47
N ALA A 217 -24.88 7.18 -8.58
CA ALA A 217 -25.78 7.30 -9.74
C ALA A 217 -26.82 6.16 -9.89
N LEU A 218 -26.88 5.17 -8.98
CA LEU A 218 -27.77 4.00 -9.13
C LEU A 218 -28.73 3.74 -7.96
N ASN A 219 -28.80 4.64 -6.96
CA ASN A 219 -29.76 4.54 -5.84
C ASN A 219 -30.60 5.82 -5.67
N ILE A 220 -30.92 6.49 -6.79
CA ILE A 220 -32.11 7.34 -6.90
C ILE A 220 -32.95 6.59 -7.94
N GLU A 221 -34.18 6.22 -7.58
CA GLU A 221 -35.07 5.24 -8.27
C GLU A 221 -34.87 3.78 -7.86
N LYS A 222 -35.27 3.46 -6.62
CA LYS A 222 -36.14 2.31 -6.31
C LYS A 222 -36.92 2.59 -5.03
#